data_AF-A0A0K9NUD8-F1
#
_entry.id   AF-A0A0K9NUD8-F1
#
_cell.length_a   1.000
_cell.length_b   1.000
_cell.length_c   1.000
_cell.angle_alpha   90.00
_cell.angle_beta   90.00
_cell.angle_gamma   90.00
#
_symmetry.space_group_name_H-M   'P 1'
#
loop_
_entity.id
_entity.type
_entity.pdbx_description
1 polymer ?
#
loop_
_entity_poly.entity_id
_entity_poly.type
_entity_poly.pdbx_seq_one_letter_code
_entity_poly.pdbx_strand_id
1 'polypeptide(L)'
;MEEELIPGLSNDVAMDCLIKVPHSYHSSLRAVCHDWRSQTTSPSFYRHRRLSCVAEPLICLIQSHTKELTSSGKSKNWTPTSTYGLTLYNCLTGAWHRHPAITVPIFAQCIAIGDKIILLGGWDSTTLDAICDVHIVDVITGECWRGKSMLTPRSFFACAVVGSLLYVAGGHDNQKNALKTAEVYDLVADEWRQLPPMLEERDECQGVTIGGKFLVISGYDTDNQGIFRRGGECYDPVNGNWEKQDDRLWGDSNDDDINVSSSIHSPRSVCFVLPKASDADEEEEKIWHLECSERGRSMREYDQKQRRWRVVADIPANLSSSPFVSVFRNSNASAGDDGVAKLFVVGSDGEKKHKSWMMNTVTKKWVELHFPNEFSGFAYSPAALCV
;
A
#
# COMPACT_ATOMS: atom_id res chain seq x y z
N MET A 1 46.17 1.48 -1.81
CA MET A 1 45.58 0.15 -2.01
C MET A 1 44.12 0.33 -1.65
N GLU A 2 43.20 0.02 -2.56
CA GLU A 2 41.79 -0.10 -2.16
C GLU A 2 41.72 -1.16 -1.07
N GLU A 3 41.05 -0.86 0.05
CA GLU A 3 40.82 -1.86 1.08
C GLU A 3 39.93 -2.98 0.51
N GLU A 4 40.35 -4.22 0.76
CA GLU A 4 39.59 -5.40 0.39
C GLU A 4 38.38 -5.54 1.33
N LEU A 5 37.16 -5.58 0.78
CA LEU A 5 35.94 -5.77 1.56
C LEU A 5 35.93 -7.11 2.31
N ILE A 6 36.43 -8.16 1.66
CA ILE A 6 36.64 -9.49 2.25
C ILE A 6 38.07 -9.90 1.91
N PRO A 7 38.93 -10.14 2.92
CA PRO A 7 40.33 -10.50 2.68
C PRO A 7 40.47 -11.70 1.72
N GLY A 8 41.25 -11.52 0.66
CA GLY A 8 41.52 -12.57 -0.34
C GLY A 8 40.47 -12.68 -1.45
N LEU A 9 39.47 -11.79 -1.50
CA LEU A 9 38.53 -11.66 -2.62
C LEU A 9 38.70 -10.30 -3.29
N SER A 10 38.45 -10.23 -4.60
CA SER A 10 38.25 -8.93 -5.25
C SER A 10 36.98 -8.27 -4.71
N ASN A 11 36.94 -6.94 -4.72
CA ASN A 11 35.78 -6.19 -4.22
C ASN A 11 34.48 -6.55 -4.96
N ASP A 12 34.53 -6.84 -6.26
CA ASP A 12 33.36 -7.28 -7.02
C ASP A 12 32.81 -8.62 -6.51
N VAL A 13 33.68 -9.61 -6.28
CA VAL A 13 33.27 -10.93 -5.76
C VAL A 13 32.79 -10.82 -4.33
N ALA A 14 33.45 -9.98 -3.52
CA ALA A 14 33.02 -9.71 -2.15
C ALA A 14 31.61 -9.09 -2.13
N MET A 15 31.33 -8.13 -3.01
CA MET A 15 30.00 -7.54 -3.15
C MET A 15 28.97 -8.58 -3.59
N ASP A 16 29.28 -9.45 -4.55
CA ASP A 16 28.41 -10.54 -4.98
C ASP A 16 28.10 -11.56 -3.85
N CYS A 17 29.01 -11.70 -2.87
CA CYS A 17 28.74 -12.45 -1.65
C CYS A 17 27.81 -11.67 -0.71
N LEU A 18 28.10 -10.40 -0.45
CA LEU A 18 27.33 -9.58 0.50
C LEU A 18 25.87 -9.38 0.05
N ILE A 19 25.63 -9.15 -1.24
CA ILE A 19 24.26 -8.96 -1.78
C ILE A 19 23.37 -10.20 -1.61
N LYS A 20 23.94 -11.39 -1.40
CA LYS A 20 23.18 -12.64 -1.24
C LYS A 20 22.76 -12.89 0.20
N VAL A 21 23.27 -12.09 1.15
CA VAL A 21 22.89 -12.20 2.54
C VAL A 21 21.43 -11.73 2.70
N PRO A 22 20.56 -12.47 3.40
CA PRO A 22 19.18 -12.02 3.60
C PRO A 22 19.09 -10.70 4.40
N HIS A 23 18.07 -9.91 4.10
CA HIS A 23 17.81 -8.59 4.66
C HIS A 23 17.78 -8.60 6.19
N SER A 24 17.27 -9.67 6.78
CA SER A 24 17.22 -9.87 8.24
C SER A 24 18.60 -9.82 8.92
N TYR A 25 19.68 -10.07 8.18
CA TYR A 25 21.06 -10.03 8.68
C TYR A 25 21.81 -8.75 8.29
N HIS A 26 21.21 -7.82 7.55
CA HIS A 26 21.89 -6.59 7.12
C HIS A 26 22.29 -5.71 8.30
N SER A 27 21.51 -5.68 9.38
CA SER A 27 21.89 -5.00 10.62
C SER A 27 23.18 -5.56 11.22
N SER A 28 23.35 -6.89 11.19
CA SER A 28 24.59 -7.56 11.59
C SER A 28 25.74 -7.24 10.65
N LEU A 29 25.53 -7.21 9.33
CA LEU A 29 26.57 -6.81 8.36
C LEU A 29 27.07 -5.39 8.63
N ARG A 30 26.17 -4.45 8.90
CA ARG A 30 26.51 -3.06 9.25
C ARG A 30 27.30 -2.92 10.56
N ALA A 31 27.22 -3.92 11.43
CA ALA A 31 27.92 -3.93 12.71
C ALA A 31 29.37 -4.45 12.60
N VAL A 32 29.73 -5.13 11.50
CA VAL A 32 31.06 -5.76 11.33
C VAL A 32 32.17 -4.73 11.17
N CYS A 33 32.06 -3.84 10.17
CA CYS A 33 33.06 -2.79 9.92
C CYS A 33 32.43 -1.56 9.24
N HIS A 34 33.20 -0.48 9.14
CA HIS A 34 32.76 0.77 8.53
C HIS A 34 32.43 0.60 7.04
N ASP A 35 33.23 -0.14 6.28
CA ASP A 35 33.03 -0.29 4.84
C ASP A 35 31.78 -1.10 4.53
N TRP A 36 31.56 -2.22 5.24
CA TRP A 36 30.34 -3.00 5.09
C TRP A 36 29.11 -2.17 5.47
N ARG A 37 29.21 -1.35 6.52
CA ARG A 37 28.15 -0.40 6.86
C ARG A 37 27.88 0.57 5.73
N SER A 38 28.92 1.19 5.16
CA SER A 38 28.78 2.14 4.06
C SER A 38 28.18 1.49 2.82
N GLN A 39 28.59 0.26 2.47
CA GLN A 39 28.05 -0.45 1.31
C GLN A 39 26.60 -0.88 1.53
N THR A 40 26.30 -1.55 2.66
CA THR A 40 24.96 -2.10 2.95
C THR A 40 23.93 -1.05 3.40
N THR A 41 24.30 0.23 3.47
CA THR A 41 23.36 1.36 3.61
C THR A 41 23.18 2.13 2.30
N SER A 42 24.02 1.87 1.30
CA SER A 42 23.97 2.59 0.02
C SER A 42 22.82 2.12 -0.85
N PRO A 43 22.09 3.04 -1.52
CA PRO A 43 21.10 2.69 -2.53
C PRO A 43 21.67 1.81 -3.67
N SER A 44 22.96 1.91 -3.97
CA SER A 44 23.63 1.09 -4.99
C SER A 44 23.64 -0.40 -4.64
N PHE A 45 23.79 -0.75 -3.36
CA PHE A 45 23.78 -2.13 -2.89
C PHE A 45 22.42 -2.79 -3.13
N TYR A 46 21.34 -2.10 -2.79
CA TYR A 46 19.97 -2.56 -3.00
C TYR A 46 19.57 -2.55 -4.48
N ARG A 47 20.11 -1.62 -5.27
CA ARG A 47 19.99 -1.67 -6.73
C ARG A 47 20.67 -2.92 -7.29
N HIS A 48 21.87 -3.26 -6.82
CA HIS A 48 22.60 -4.45 -7.25
C HIS A 48 21.84 -5.73 -6.87
N ARG A 49 21.27 -5.81 -5.66
CA ARG A 49 20.39 -6.92 -5.26
C ARG A 49 19.20 -7.12 -6.20
N ARG A 50 18.55 -6.04 -6.62
CA ARG A 50 17.44 -6.09 -7.59
C ARG A 50 17.92 -6.59 -8.96
N LEU A 51 19.03 -6.05 -9.47
CA LEU A 51 19.61 -6.44 -10.76
C LEU A 51 20.10 -7.90 -10.76
N SER A 52 20.58 -8.39 -9.63
CA SER A 52 21.01 -9.78 -9.43
C SER A 52 19.87 -10.73 -9.05
N CYS A 53 18.61 -10.27 -9.07
CA CYS A 53 17.43 -11.09 -8.77
C CYS A 53 17.43 -11.71 -7.36
N VAL A 54 18.11 -11.08 -6.39
CA VAL A 54 18.19 -11.53 -4.98
C VAL A 54 17.46 -10.61 -4.01
N ALA A 55 16.79 -9.58 -4.52
CA ALA A 55 15.97 -8.70 -3.69
C ALA A 55 14.77 -9.44 -3.07
N GLU A 56 14.42 -9.05 -1.85
CA GLU A 56 13.36 -9.63 -1.06
C GLU A 56 12.12 -8.72 -1.09
N PRO A 57 10.98 -9.21 -1.62
CA PRO A 57 9.73 -8.48 -1.53
C PRO A 57 9.22 -8.43 -0.08
N LEU A 58 8.99 -7.21 0.39
CA LEU A 58 8.44 -6.91 1.70
C LEU A 58 7.07 -6.27 1.55
N ILE A 59 6.12 -6.64 2.42
CA ILE A 59 4.87 -5.93 2.62
C ILE A 59 4.95 -5.21 3.95
N CYS A 60 4.81 -3.89 3.94
CA CYS A 60 4.61 -3.09 5.13
C CYS A 60 3.12 -2.80 5.27
N LEU A 61 2.57 -2.91 6.48
CA LEU A 61 1.16 -2.61 6.73
C LEU A 61 0.98 -2.00 8.12
N ILE A 62 -0.09 -1.26 8.31
CA ILE A 62 -0.42 -0.68 9.61
C ILE A 62 -1.30 -1.66 10.37
N GLN A 63 -0.96 -1.90 11.64
CA GLN A 63 -1.64 -2.91 12.44
C GLN A 63 -1.86 -2.48 13.87
N SER A 64 -3.08 -2.71 14.35
CA SER A 64 -3.43 -2.50 15.75
C SER A 64 -2.63 -3.40 16.68
N HIS A 65 -2.34 -2.85 17.85
CA HIS A 65 -1.74 -3.52 18.97
C HIS A 65 -2.72 -3.46 20.13
N THR A 66 -3.40 -4.57 20.37
CA THR A 66 -4.13 -4.80 21.61
C THR A 66 -3.14 -5.37 22.61
N LYS A 67 -2.77 -4.59 23.63
CA LYS A 67 -2.08 -5.17 24.79
C LYS A 67 -3.03 -6.21 25.40
N GLU A 68 -2.65 -7.49 25.39
CA GLU A 68 -3.37 -8.50 26.15
C GLU A 68 -3.36 -8.09 27.63
N LEU A 69 -4.55 -7.87 28.19
CA LEU A 69 -4.71 -7.63 29.61
C LEU A 69 -4.56 -8.97 30.32
N THR A 70 -3.53 -9.11 31.14
CA THR A 70 -3.50 -10.14 32.19
C THR A 70 -4.73 -9.93 33.07
N SER A 71 -5.55 -10.97 33.16
CA SER A 71 -6.81 -10.97 33.88
C SER A 71 -6.59 -10.85 35.39
N SER A 72 -6.55 -9.64 35.94
CA SER A 72 -6.85 -9.40 37.36
C SER A 72 -7.18 -7.94 37.64
N GLY A 73 -8.45 -7.55 37.50
CA GLY A 73 -8.89 -6.24 37.99
C GLY A 73 -10.29 -5.88 37.52
N LYS A 74 -11.27 -5.99 38.43
CA LYS A 74 -12.64 -5.49 38.24
C LYS A 74 -12.61 -3.95 38.24
N SER A 75 -12.31 -3.32 37.11
CA SER A 75 -12.56 -1.89 36.89
C SER A 75 -13.56 -1.72 35.74
N LYS A 76 -14.66 -1.01 36.01
CA LYS A 76 -15.80 -0.80 35.10
C LYS A 76 -15.66 0.42 34.18
N ASN A 77 -14.51 1.10 34.18
CA ASN A 77 -14.23 2.18 33.22
C ASN A 77 -13.12 1.73 32.30
N TRP A 78 -13.51 1.15 31.16
CA TRP A 78 -12.65 0.47 30.20
C TRP A 78 -12.69 1.22 28.87
N THR A 79 -11.58 1.82 28.47
CA THR A 79 -11.34 2.24 27.08
C THR A 79 -9.97 1.70 26.66
N PRO A 80 -9.90 0.57 25.96
CA PRO A 80 -8.65 0.16 25.33
C PRO A 80 -8.34 1.15 24.22
N THR A 81 -7.35 2.02 24.41
CA THR A 81 -6.78 2.80 23.30
C THR A 81 -5.92 1.85 22.47
N SER A 82 -6.51 1.27 21.44
CA SER A 82 -5.76 0.51 20.43
C SER A 82 -4.69 1.43 19.85
N THR A 83 -3.43 1.06 20.02
CA THR A 83 -2.31 1.75 19.36
C THR A 83 -2.04 1.07 18.04
N TYR A 84 -1.60 1.80 17.03
CA TYR A 84 -1.21 1.22 15.74
C TYR A 84 0.30 1.28 15.58
N GLY A 85 0.86 0.27 14.93
CA GLY A 85 2.28 0.19 14.60
C GLY A 85 2.48 -0.28 13.18
N LEU A 86 3.72 -0.16 12.69
CA LEU A 86 4.13 -0.66 11.38
C LEU A 86 4.57 -2.12 11.51
N THR A 87 3.98 -3.01 10.70
CA THR A 87 4.32 -4.43 10.62
C THR A 87 4.88 -4.73 9.23
N LEU A 88 5.95 -5.51 9.18
CA LEU A 88 6.61 -5.98 7.96
C LEU A 88 6.41 -7.48 7.81
N TYR A 89 6.09 -7.91 6.59
CA TYR A 89 6.03 -9.30 6.18
C TYR A 89 7.02 -9.54 5.05
N ASN A 90 7.93 -10.49 5.23
CA ASN A 90 8.85 -10.90 4.19
C ASN A 90 8.22 -12.03 3.36
N CYS A 91 7.97 -11.75 2.08
CA CYS A 91 7.24 -12.66 1.21
C CYS A 91 8.04 -13.91 0.80
N LEU A 92 9.37 -13.92 0.99
CA LEU A 92 10.21 -15.08 0.68
C LEU A 92 10.39 -15.99 1.89
N THR A 93 10.63 -15.43 3.07
CA THR A 93 10.84 -16.22 4.29
C THR A 93 9.54 -16.54 5.02
N GLY A 94 8.47 -15.80 4.76
CA GLY A 94 7.21 -15.88 5.51
C GLY A 94 7.29 -15.28 6.91
N ALA A 95 8.37 -14.55 7.22
CA ALA A 95 8.60 -13.98 8.54
C ALA A 95 7.82 -12.66 8.72
N TRP A 96 7.24 -12.50 9.92
CA TRP A 96 6.55 -11.30 10.36
C TRP A 96 7.40 -10.56 11.39
N HIS A 97 7.50 -9.24 11.25
CA HIS A 97 8.26 -8.39 12.15
C HIS A 97 7.49 -7.10 12.44
N ARG A 98 7.54 -6.62 13.69
CA ARG A 98 6.98 -5.33 14.06
C ARG A 98 8.08 -4.30 14.20
N HIS A 99 7.86 -3.11 13.66
CA HIS A 99 8.77 -2.00 13.90
C HIS A 99 8.67 -1.54 15.36
N PRO A 100 9.77 -1.53 16.14
CA PRO A 100 9.71 -1.43 17.60
C PRO A 100 9.35 -0.03 18.11
N ALA A 101 9.63 1.01 17.33
CA ALA A 101 9.59 2.40 17.80
C ALA A 101 8.52 3.28 17.13
N ILE A 102 7.75 2.75 16.18
CA ILE A 102 6.80 3.57 15.39
C ILE A 102 5.39 3.35 15.94
N THR A 103 4.80 4.43 16.44
CA THR A 103 3.36 4.53 16.67
C THR A 103 2.73 5.27 15.52
N VAL A 104 1.65 4.71 14.97
CA VAL A 104 0.97 5.24 13.80
C VAL A 104 -0.38 5.84 14.22
N PRO A 105 -0.77 7.01 13.67
CA PRO A 105 -2.11 7.55 13.83
C PRO A 105 -3.21 6.61 13.30
N ILE A 106 -4.46 6.83 13.72
CA ILE A 106 -5.59 6.00 13.30
C ILE A 106 -5.93 6.36 11.84
N PHE A 107 -6.19 5.38 10.98
CA PHE A 107 -6.52 5.60 9.56
C PHE A 107 -5.45 6.36 8.76
N ALA A 108 -4.19 6.33 9.21
CA ALA A 108 -3.07 6.84 8.40
C ALA A 108 -2.90 6.00 7.12
N GLN A 109 -2.47 6.62 6.03
CA GLN A 109 -2.10 5.88 4.82
C GLN A 109 -0.63 5.45 4.90
N CYS A 110 -0.31 4.27 4.39
CA CYS A 110 1.04 3.73 4.27
C CYS A 110 1.31 3.48 2.78
N ILE A 111 2.36 4.11 2.25
CA ILE A 111 2.71 4.03 0.84
C ILE A 111 4.22 3.88 0.66
N ALA A 112 4.65 3.10 -0.34
CA ALA A 112 6.07 2.86 -0.62
C ALA A 112 6.58 3.76 -1.75
N ILE A 113 7.74 4.38 -1.55
CA ILE A 113 8.49 5.12 -2.57
C ILE A 113 9.94 4.65 -2.50
N GLY A 114 10.36 3.84 -3.49
CA GLY A 114 11.68 3.24 -3.49
C GLY A 114 11.90 2.31 -2.29
N ASP A 115 12.85 2.65 -1.43
CA ASP A 115 13.20 1.92 -0.21
C ASP A 115 12.56 2.50 1.07
N LYS A 116 11.65 3.47 0.91
CA LYS A 116 11.00 4.17 2.03
C LYS A 116 9.52 3.87 2.10
N ILE A 117 9.02 3.81 3.32
CA ILE A 117 7.60 3.84 3.64
C ILE A 117 7.24 5.23 4.13
N ILE A 118 6.18 5.80 3.57
CA ILE A 118 5.64 7.09 3.96
C ILE A 118 4.30 6.84 4.65
N LEU A 119 4.19 7.32 5.89
CA LEU A 119 2.98 7.29 6.70
C LEU A 119 2.36 8.68 6.74
N LEU A 120 1.09 8.79 6.35
CA LEU A 120 0.45 10.07 6.02
C LEU A 120 -0.90 10.22 6.69
N GLY A 121 -1.12 11.37 7.33
CA GLY A 121 -2.44 11.82 7.77
C GLY A 121 -3.14 10.85 8.72
N GLY A 122 -4.46 10.74 8.55
CA GLY A 122 -5.32 9.97 9.44
C GLY A 122 -5.87 10.85 10.56
N TRP A 123 -6.12 10.26 11.72
CA TRP A 123 -6.64 10.93 12.91
C TRP A 123 -5.67 10.88 14.06
N ASP A 124 -5.54 12.00 14.75
CA ASP A 124 -4.87 12.05 16.04
C ASP A 124 -5.56 11.10 17.03
N SER A 125 -4.77 10.30 17.73
CA SER A 125 -5.27 9.24 18.61
C SER A 125 -6.04 9.74 19.83
N THR A 126 -5.93 11.03 20.17
CA THR A 126 -6.55 11.62 21.37
C THR A 126 -7.74 12.51 20.99
N THR A 127 -7.52 13.43 20.06
CA THR A 127 -8.51 14.43 19.63
C THR A 127 -9.46 13.91 18.55
N LEU A 128 -9.05 12.86 17.81
CA LEU A 128 -9.73 12.33 16.62
C LEU A 128 -9.86 13.34 15.47
N ASP A 129 -9.10 14.43 15.53
CA ASP A 129 -8.96 15.41 14.47
C ASP A 129 -8.16 14.82 13.31
N ALA A 130 -8.51 15.20 12.08
CA ALA A 130 -7.69 14.91 10.93
C ALA A 130 -6.35 15.63 11.05
N ILE A 131 -5.27 14.93 10.71
CA ILE A 131 -3.91 15.45 10.82
C ILE A 131 -3.23 15.53 9.45
N CYS A 132 -2.17 16.32 9.39
CA CYS A 132 -1.34 16.53 8.21
C CYS A 132 0.07 15.92 8.37
N ASP A 133 0.28 15.10 9.39
CA ASP A 133 1.59 14.57 9.73
C ASP A 133 2.09 13.58 8.67
N VAL A 134 3.41 13.64 8.44
CA VAL A 134 4.13 12.77 7.51
C VAL A 134 5.31 12.16 8.27
N HIS A 135 5.35 10.84 8.34
CA HIS A 135 6.50 10.09 8.86
C HIS A 135 7.12 9.27 7.76
N ILE A 136 8.45 9.32 7.66
CA ILE A 136 9.23 8.61 6.67
C ILE A 136 10.02 7.53 7.39
N VAL A 137 9.90 6.31 6.90
CA VAL A 137 10.59 5.14 7.43
C VAL A 137 11.50 4.60 6.35
N ASP A 138 12.79 4.61 6.63
CA ASP A 138 13.79 3.98 5.77
C ASP A 138 13.87 2.49 6.12
N VAL A 139 13.44 1.62 5.23
CA VAL A 139 13.32 0.18 5.51
C VAL A 139 14.70 -0.48 5.59
N ILE A 140 15.72 0.12 4.96
CA ILE A 140 17.10 -0.38 4.92
C ILE A 140 17.75 -0.21 6.29
N THR A 141 17.65 0.99 6.86
CA THR A 141 18.30 1.38 8.12
C THR A 141 17.41 1.12 9.33
N GLY A 142 16.09 1.15 9.15
CA GLY A 142 15.09 1.16 10.23
C GLY A 142 14.91 2.54 10.87
N GLU A 143 15.51 3.59 10.30
CA GLU A 143 15.35 4.94 10.81
C GLU A 143 13.98 5.50 10.45
N CYS A 144 13.42 6.29 11.37
CA CYS A 144 12.15 6.97 11.19
C CYS A 144 12.31 8.43 11.58
N TRP A 145 11.83 9.32 10.72
CA TRP A 145 11.83 10.76 10.97
C TRP A 145 10.56 11.40 10.43
N ARG A 146 10.31 12.63 10.87
CA ARG A 146 9.17 13.44 10.39
C ARG A 146 9.56 14.16 9.10
N GLY A 147 8.77 13.97 8.06
CA GLY A 147 8.85 14.78 6.84
C GLY A 147 8.03 16.06 6.97
N LYS A 148 8.07 16.90 5.93
CA LYS A 148 7.21 18.08 5.86
C LYS A 148 5.74 17.67 5.89
N SER A 149 4.97 18.31 6.77
CA SER A 149 3.53 18.09 6.87
C SER A 149 2.81 18.46 5.59
N MET A 150 1.73 17.73 5.27
CA MET A 150 0.78 18.09 4.21
C MET A 150 0.24 19.51 4.44
N LEU A 151 -0.16 20.20 3.38
CA LEU A 151 -0.75 21.54 3.48
C LEU A 151 -2.16 21.48 4.08
N THR A 152 -2.92 20.42 3.79
CA THR A 152 -4.27 20.20 4.32
C THR A 152 -4.33 18.94 5.19
N PRO A 153 -4.78 19.04 6.46
CA PRO A 153 -5.09 17.87 7.28
C PRO A 153 -6.19 17.02 6.64
N ARG A 154 -6.01 15.70 6.60
CA ARG A 154 -6.94 14.79 5.91
C ARG A 154 -6.91 13.38 6.47
N SER A 155 -8.06 12.72 6.39
CA SER A 155 -8.22 11.28 6.60
C SER A 155 -9.08 10.69 5.48
N PHE A 156 -9.02 9.36 5.28
CA PHE A 156 -9.79 8.64 4.23
C PHE A 156 -9.64 9.21 2.82
N PHE A 157 -8.47 9.77 2.53
CA PHE A 157 -8.11 10.35 1.24
C PHE A 157 -7.49 9.31 0.30
N ALA A 158 -7.55 9.61 -1.00
CA ALA A 158 -6.85 8.87 -2.04
C ALA A 158 -5.37 9.22 -2.04
N CYS A 159 -4.50 8.22 -2.17
CA CYS A 159 -3.06 8.41 -2.36
C CYS A 159 -2.48 7.44 -3.39
N ALA A 160 -1.54 7.90 -4.21
CA ALA A 160 -0.81 7.04 -5.14
C ALA A 160 0.56 7.64 -5.51
N VAL A 161 1.49 6.81 -5.98
CA VAL A 161 2.80 7.26 -6.47
C VAL A 161 2.78 7.29 -7.99
N VAL A 162 3.03 8.45 -8.57
CA VAL A 162 3.15 8.63 -10.02
C VAL A 162 4.56 9.06 -10.36
N GLY A 163 5.31 8.18 -11.03
CA GLY A 163 6.76 8.33 -11.19
C GLY A 163 7.46 8.24 -9.83
N SER A 164 8.12 9.32 -9.40
CA SER A 164 8.78 9.43 -8.10
C SER A 164 8.04 10.33 -7.10
N LEU A 165 6.87 10.85 -7.48
CA LEU A 165 6.12 11.81 -6.68
C LEU A 165 4.88 11.15 -6.07
N LEU A 166 4.57 11.53 -4.84
CA LEU A 166 3.41 11.05 -4.10
C LEU A 166 2.26 12.05 -4.25
N TYR A 167 1.11 11.59 -4.71
CA TYR A 167 -0.09 12.39 -4.88
C TYR A 167 -1.10 12.02 -3.80
N VAL A 168 -1.77 13.03 -3.26
CA VAL A 168 -2.91 12.87 -2.33
C VAL A 168 -4.08 13.75 -2.76
N ALA A 169 -5.31 13.25 -2.64
CA ALA A 169 -6.50 14.01 -2.99
C ALA A 169 -7.72 13.53 -2.19
N GLY A 170 -8.67 14.45 -1.95
CA GLY A 170 -9.88 14.14 -1.21
C GLY A 170 -9.63 13.84 0.27
N GLY A 171 -10.52 13.02 0.83
CA GLY A 171 -10.67 12.77 2.27
C GLY A 171 -11.58 13.80 2.93
N HIS A 172 -11.51 13.90 4.25
CA HIS A 172 -12.25 14.91 5.01
C HIS A 172 -11.39 15.71 6.00
N ASP A 173 -11.87 16.90 6.35
CA ASP A 173 -11.33 17.76 7.39
C ASP A 173 -11.85 17.41 8.80
N ASN A 174 -11.49 18.22 9.81
CA ASN A 174 -11.92 18.02 11.20
C ASN A 174 -13.44 18.15 11.39
N GLN A 175 -14.13 18.85 10.50
CA GLN A 175 -15.58 19.02 10.52
C GLN A 175 -16.30 17.91 9.74
N LYS A 176 -15.54 16.94 9.20
CA LYS A 176 -16.04 15.85 8.34
C LYS A 176 -16.61 16.35 7.01
N ASN A 177 -16.18 17.52 6.56
CA ASN A 177 -16.50 17.99 5.21
C ASN A 177 -15.58 17.26 4.22
N ALA A 178 -16.17 16.75 3.14
CA ALA A 178 -15.41 16.14 2.05
C ALA A 178 -14.53 17.19 1.37
N LEU A 179 -13.33 16.80 0.97
CA LEU A 179 -12.34 17.69 0.37
C LEU A 179 -12.29 17.53 -1.15
N LYS A 180 -12.07 18.64 -1.85
CA LYS A 180 -11.64 18.66 -3.25
C LYS A 180 -10.13 18.93 -3.41
N THR A 181 -9.43 19.22 -2.32
CA THR A 181 -8.02 19.63 -2.36
C THR A 181 -7.11 18.46 -2.69
N ALA A 182 -6.17 18.71 -3.59
CA ALA A 182 -5.13 17.78 -3.98
C ALA A 182 -3.74 18.39 -3.85
N GLU A 183 -2.77 17.56 -3.53
CA GLU A 183 -1.40 17.97 -3.26
C GLU A 183 -0.44 16.89 -3.78
N VAL A 184 0.79 17.32 -4.12
CA VAL A 184 1.87 16.42 -4.51
C VAL A 184 3.08 16.64 -3.62
N TYR A 185 3.72 15.55 -3.22
CA TYR A 185 4.91 15.54 -2.39
C TYR A 185 6.12 15.03 -3.18
N ASP A 186 7.18 15.82 -3.14
CA ASP A 186 8.51 15.41 -3.55
C ASP A 186 9.29 14.98 -2.31
N LEU A 187 9.53 13.67 -2.20
CA LEU A 187 10.25 13.07 -1.08
C LEU A 187 11.72 13.51 -1.02
N VAL A 188 12.33 13.82 -2.17
CA VAL A 188 13.75 14.23 -2.25
C VAL A 188 13.91 15.68 -1.81
N ALA A 189 13.01 16.54 -2.27
CA ALA A 189 12.99 17.94 -1.86
C ALA A 189 12.40 18.15 -0.45
N ASP A 190 11.68 17.16 0.07
CA ASP A 190 10.83 17.27 1.26
C ASP A 190 9.84 18.45 1.14
N GLU A 191 9.16 18.53 0.00
CA GLU A 191 8.26 19.64 -0.33
C GLU A 191 6.90 19.19 -0.85
N TRP A 192 5.85 19.80 -0.28
CA TRP A 192 4.50 19.72 -0.79
C TRP A 192 4.22 20.88 -1.75
N ARG A 193 3.53 20.57 -2.84
CA ARG A 193 2.97 21.56 -3.76
C ARG A 193 1.47 21.33 -3.89
N GLN A 194 0.72 22.42 -3.82
CA GLN A 194 -0.71 22.38 -4.06
C GLN A 194 -0.98 22.12 -5.54
N LEU A 195 -1.93 21.23 -5.84
CA LEU A 195 -2.45 20.99 -7.18
C LEU A 195 -3.75 21.77 -7.38
N PRO A 196 -4.21 21.95 -8.64
CA PRO A 196 -5.59 22.33 -8.89
C PRO A 196 -6.54 21.41 -8.12
N PRO A 197 -7.63 21.94 -7.54
CA PRO A 197 -8.60 21.10 -6.85
C PRO A 197 -9.27 20.14 -7.85
N MET A 198 -9.73 19.00 -7.34
CA MET A 198 -10.66 18.13 -8.05
C MET A 198 -11.94 18.91 -8.40
N LEU A 199 -12.64 18.43 -9.42
CA LEU A 199 -13.94 18.94 -9.88
C LEU A 199 -15.03 18.69 -8.83
N GLU A 200 -14.95 17.56 -8.14
CA GLU A 200 -15.90 17.14 -7.09
C GLU A 200 -15.15 16.85 -5.78
N GLU A 201 -15.80 17.11 -4.65
CA GLU A 201 -15.29 16.66 -3.36
C GLU A 201 -15.54 15.17 -3.14
N ARG A 202 -14.59 14.50 -2.46
CA ARG A 202 -14.62 13.05 -2.26
C ARG A 202 -14.02 12.67 -0.92
N ASP A 203 -14.84 12.14 -0.02
CA ASP A 203 -14.41 11.41 1.19
C ASP A 203 -14.45 9.89 0.95
N GLU A 204 -13.65 9.12 1.70
CA GLU A 204 -13.51 7.66 1.56
C GLU A 204 -13.23 7.20 0.12
N CYS A 205 -12.44 7.99 -0.60
CA CYS A 205 -12.04 7.72 -1.99
C CYS A 205 -10.74 6.91 -2.07
N GLN A 206 -10.49 6.32 -3.26
CA GLN A 206 -9.31 5.50 -3.53
C GLN A 206 -8.44 6.14 -4.60
N GLY A 207 -7.12 6.01 -4.43
CA GLY A 207 -6.12 6.52 -5.36
C GLY A 207 -5.41 5.38 -6.08
N VAL A 208 -5.29 5.48 -7.40
CA VAL A 208 -4.61 4.49 -8.23
C VAL A 208 -3.74 5.20 -9.27
N THR A 209 -2.53 4.70 -9.48
CA THR A 209 -1.69 5.14 -10.60
C THR A 209 -2.02 4.33 -11.84
N ILE A 210 -2.33 5.01 -12.95
CA ILE A 210 -2.57 4.37 -14.23
C ILE A 210 -2.11 5.27 -15.38
N GLY A 211 -1.35 4.72 -16.33
CA GLY A 211 -0.86 5.43 -17.49
C GLY A 211 -0.02 6.67 -17.14
N GLY A 212 0.71 6.63 -16.02
CA GLY A 212 1.45 7.80 -15.52
C GLY A 212 0.56 8.95 -15.02
N LYS A 213 -0.70 8.67 -14.70
CA LYS A 213 -1.68 9.63 -14.16
C LYS A 213 -2.18 9.18 -12.79
N PHE A 214 -2.75 10.12 -12.04
CA PHE A 214 -3.33 9.85 -10.72
C PHE A 214 -4.86 9.79 -10.82
N LEU A 215 -5.42 8.58 -10.73
CA LEU A 215 -6.85 8.33 -10.75
C LEU A 215 -7.41 8.30 -9.33
N VAL A 216 -8.38 9.18 -9.05
CA VAL A 216 -9.17 9.20 -7.83
C VAL A 216 -10.56 8.68 -8.15
N ILE A 217 -10.99 7.63 -7.47
CA ILE A 217 -12.27 6.96 -7.73
C ILE A 217 -13.08 6.79 -6.46
N SER A 218 -14.39 6.66 -6.67
CA SER A 218 -15.36 6.49 -5.61
C SER A 218 -15.41 7.68 -4.64
N GLY A 219 -15.95 7.44 -3.46
CA GLY A 219 -16.18 8.42 -2.42
C GLY A 219 -17.54 9.11 -2.53
N TYR A 220 -17.80 9.99 -1.57
CA TYR A 220 -19.02 10.78 -1.50
C TYR A 220 -18.71 12.23 -1.15
N ASP A 221 -19.68 13.11 -1.39
CA ASP A 221 -19.63 14.50 -0.97
C ASP A 221 -20.20 14.69 0.44
N THR A 222 -20.01 15.88 0.99
CA THR A 222 -20.40 16.29 2.35
C THR A 222 -21.90 16.12 2.60
N ASP A 223 -22.73 16.41 1.60
CA ASP A 223 -24.19 16.36 1.74
C ASP A 223 -24.75 14.94 1.58
N ASN A 224 -23.98 14.02 0.98
CA ASN A 224 -24.40 12.66 0.63
C ASN A 224 -23.53 11.59 1.31
N GLN A 225 -23.15 11.80 2.58
CA GLN A 225 -22.29 10.86 3.32
C GLN A 225 -22.78 9.41 3.25
N GLY A 226 -21.88 8.50 2.89
CA GLY A 226 -22.15 7.07 2.71
C GLY A 226 -22.84 6.68 1.41
N ILE A 227 -23.21 7.66 0.56
CA ILE A 227 -23.77 7.44 -0.78
C ILE A 227 -22.64 7.56 -1.81
N PHE A 228 -21.94 6.45 -2.02
CA PHE A 228 -20.76 6.42 -2.87
C PHE A 228 -21.07 6.61 -4.36
N ARG A 229 -20.27 7.47 -5.00
CA ARG A 229 -20.39 7.83 -6.41
C ARG A 229 -19.75 6.78 -7.32
N ARG A 230 -20.30 6.69 -8.54
CA ARG A 230 -19.79 5.86 -9.65
C ARG A 230 -18.71 6.57 -10.47
N GLY A 231 -18.48 7.86 -10.26
CA GLY A 231 -17.46 8.59 -11.01
C GLY A 231 -16.06 8.46 -10.43
N GLY A 232 -15.09 8.87 -11.22
CA GLY A 232 -13.76 9.22 -10.78
C GLY A 232 -13.23 10.44 -11.50
N GLU A 233 -12.03 10.85 -11.16
CA GLU A 233 -11.32 11.96 -11.79
C GLU A 233 -9.85 11.58 -11.92
N CYS A 234 -9.25 11.90 -13.06
CA CYS A 234 -7.87 11.57 -13.35
C CYS A 234 -7.07 12.85 -13.49
N TYR A 235 -6.04 13.02 -12.66
CA TYR A 235 -5.09 14.10 -12.78
C TYR A 235 -3.96 13.70 -13.73
N ASP A 236 -3.75 14.51 -14.75
CA ASP A 236 -2.63 14.37 -15.68
C ASP A 236 -1.47 15.29 -15.25
N PRO A 237 -0.34 14.75 -14.75
CA PRO A 237 0.80 15.57 -14.35
C PRO A 237 1.46 16.34 -15.50
N VAL A 238 1.28 15.91 -16.74
CA VAL A 238 1.84 16.57 -17.93
C VAL A 238 1.05 17.83 -18.28
N ASN A 239 -0.28 17.72 -18.26
CA ASN A 239 -1.19 18.82 -18.57
C ASN A 239 -1.53 19.69 -17.36
N GLY A 240 -1.35 19.16 -16.15
CA GLY A 240 -1.63 19.85 -14.90
C GLY A 240 -3.12 20.05 -14.64
N ASN A 241 -3.98 19.15 -15.09
CA ASN A 241 -5.44 19.28 -14.96
C ASN A 241 -6.12 17.96 -14.55
N TRP A 242 -7.34 18.11 -14.01
CA TRP A 242 -8.23 16.99 -13.71
C TRP A 242 -9.21 16.78 -14.85
N GLU A 243 -9.39 15.52 -15.23
CA GLU A 243 -10.39 15.10 -16.21
C GLU A 243 -11.38 14.14 -15.56
N LYS A 244 -12.67 14.47 -15.67
CA LYS A 244 -13.75 13.61 -15.19
C LYS A 244 -13.69 12.27 -15.93
N GLN A 245 -13.66 11.19 -15.16
CA GLN A 245 -13.82 9.84 -15.69
C GLN A 245 -15.29 9.46 -15.52
N ASP A 246 -15.97 9.33 -16.66
CA ASP A 246 -17.41 9.06 -16.72
C ASP A 246 -17.83 7.88 -15.82
N ASP A 247 -19.08 7.94 -15.33
CA ASP A 247 -19.75 6.93 -14.47
C ASP A 247 -19.74 5.49 -15.05
N ARG A 248 -19.31 5.34 -16.31
CA ARG A 248 -19.14 4.08 -17.04
C ARG A 248 -17.87 3.31 -16.70
N LEU A 249 -16.97 3.86 -15.86
CA LEU A 249 -15.88 3.07 -15.28
C LEU A 249 -16.42 1.79 -14.61
N TRP A 250 -17.68 1.76 -14.18
CA TRP A 250 -18.32 0.62 -13.51
C TRP A 250 -19.42 -0.09 -14.33
N GLY A 251 -19.46 0.13 -15.65
CA GLY A 251 -20.47 -0.47 -16.55
C GLY A 251 -21.77 0.34 -16.64
N ASP A 252 -22.54 0.13 -17.72
CA ASP A 252 -23.86 0.78 -17.90
C ASP A 252 -24.92 0.08 -17.02
N SER A 253 -25.85 0.86 -16.47
CA SER A 253 -26.96 0.37 -15.63
C SER A 253 -27.98 -0.53 -16.34
N ASN A 254 -27.85 -0.70 -17.66
CA ASN A 254 -28.79 -1.41 -18.53
C ASN A 254 -28.31 -2.82 -18.91
N ASP A 255 -27.18 -3.29 -18.37
CA ASP A 255 -26.83 -4.71 -18.47
C ASP A 255 -27.76 -5.49 -17.53
N ASP A 256 -28.75 -6.17 -18.10
CA ASP A 256 -29.66 -7.10 -17.41
C ASP A 256 -28.92 -8.31 -16.79
N ASP A 257 -27.61 -8.44 -17.04
CA ASP A 257 -26.74 -9.40 -16.38
C ASP A 257 -26.27 -8.88 -15.00
N ILE A 258 -27.12 -9.17 -14.00
CA ILE A 258 -26.75 -9.44 -12.60
C ILE A 258 -26.14 -8.25 -11.82
N ASN A 259 -26.98 -7.53 -11.06
CA ASN A 259 -26.63 -7.03 -9.71
C ASN A 259 -25.33 -6.20 -9.52
N VAL A 260 -24.72 -5.65 -10.58
CA VAL A 260 -23.43 -4.92 -10.53
C VAL A 260 -23.54 -3.55 -9.84
N SER A 261 -24.75 -3.08 -9.54
CA SER A 261 -25.02 -1.64 -9.46
C SER A 261 -24.85 -0.95 -8.09
N SER A 262 -24.28 -1.57 -7.06
CA SER A 262 -24.12 -0.85 -5.77
C SER A 262 -22.83 -1.11 -4.98
N SER A 263 -22.08 -2.16 -5.28
CA SER A 263 -21.00 -2.61 -4.38
C SER A 263 -19.62 -2.07 -4.71
N ILE A 264 -19.37 -1.70 -5.97
CA ILE A 264 -18.03 -1.30 -6.42
C ILE A 264 -17.63 0.08 -5.88
N HIS A 265 -18.61 0.89 -5.53
CA HIS A 265 -18.40 2.24 -4.99
C HIS A 265 -18.08 2.19 -3.49
N SER A 266 -18.20 1.05 -2.81
CA SER A 266 -17.92 1.01 -1.38
C SER A 266 -16.41 0.93 -1.10
N PRO A 267 -15.90 1.59 -0.04
CA PRO A 267 -14.54 1.44 0.49
C PRO A 267 -14.26 0.02 0.98
N ARG A 268 -15.29 -0.82 1.09
CA ARG A 268 -15.18 -2.27 1.34
C ARG A 268 -14.72 -3.06 0.11
N SER A 269 -14.53 -2.40 -1.02
CA SER A 269 -14.02 -2.96 -2.25
C SER A 269 -12.77 -2.18 -2.66
N VAL A 270 -11.77 -2.85 -3.24
CA VAL A 270 -10.45 -2.23 -3.47
C VAL A 270 -10.09 -2.26 -4.94
N CYS A 271 -9.69 -1.10 -5.46
CA CYS A 271 -9.13 -0.96 -6.80
C CYS A 271 -7.61 -0.81 -6.76
N PHE A 272 -6.95 -1.45 -7.72
CA PHE A 272 -5.50 -1.44 -7.84
C PHE A 272 -5.09 -1.70 -9.29
N VAL A 273 -3.84 -1.41 -9.62
CA VAL A 273 -3.24 -1.70 -10.92
C VAL A 273 -2.04 -2.61 -10.68
N LEU A 274 -1.89 -3.65 -11.51
CA LEU A 274 -0.73 -4.52 -11.42
C LEU A 274 0.50 -3.77 -11.96
N PRO A 275 1.65 -3.80 -11.25
CA PRO A 275 2.87 -3.16 -11.74
C PRO A 275 3.29 -3.81 -13.04
N LYS A 276 3.78 -3.08 -14.05
CA LYS A 276 4.30 -3.62 -15.32
C LYS A 276 5.55 -4.49 -15.15
N ALA A 277 5.82 -5.38 -16.12
CA ALA A 277 7.01 -6.23 -16.09
C ALA A 277 8.26 -5.43 -16.48
N SER A 278 8.08 -4.52 -17.43
CA SER A 278 9.07 -3.52 -17.83
C SER A 278 8.37 -2.31 -18.43
N ASP A 279 9.06 -1.17 -18.49
CA ASP A 279 8.54 0.03 -19.18
C ASP A 279 8.43 -0.18 -20.71
N ALA A 280 9.13 -1.19 -21.25
CA ALA A 280 9.04 -1.61 -22.65
C ALA A 280 7.83 -2.53 -22.92
N ASP A 281 7.08 -2.90 -21.89
CA ASP A 281 5.88 -3.72 -22.02
C ASP A 281 4.74 -2.87 -22.60
N GLU A 282 4.41 -3.15 -23.87
CA GLU A 282 3.33 -2.52 -24.61
C GLU A 282 1.94 -2.94 -24.10
N GLU A 283 1.84 -3.91 -23.19
CA GLU A 283 0.55 -4.27 -22.59
C GLU A 283 -0.03 -3.07 -21.83
N GLU A 284 -1.30 -2.76 -22.13
CA GLU A 284 -2.05 -1.70 -21.47
C GLU A 284 -2.20 -2.04 -19.98
N GLU A 285 -1.95 -1.06 -19.12
CA GLU A 285 -2.23 -1.21 -17.69
C GLU A 285 -3.73 -1.36 -17.48
N LYS A 286 -4.11 -2.29 -16.63
CA LYS A 286 -5.52 -2.58 -16.34
C LYS A 286 -5.82 -2.33 -14.89
N ILE A 287 -7.01 -1.78 -14.66
CA ILE A 287 -7.55 -1.62 -13.32
C ILE A 287 -8.15 -2.95 -12.89
N TRP A 288 -7.80 -3.37 -11.69
CA TRP A 288 -8.35 -4.52 -11.00
C TRP A 288 -9.28 -4.06 -9.89
N HIS A 289 -10.27 -4.89 -9.58
CA HIS A 289 -11.22 -4.66 -8.51
C HIS A 289 -11.37 -5.94 -7.70
N LEU A 290 -11.27 -5.82 -6.38
CA LEU A 290 -11.58 -6.88 -5.45
C LEU A 290 -12.83 -6.49 -4.66
N GLU A 291 -13.92 -7.21 -4.90
CA GLU A 291 -15.16 -7.07 -4.16
C GLU A 291 -15.26 -8.13 -3.08
N CYS A 292 -15.41 -7.69 -1.82
CA CYS A 292 -15.66 -8.56 -0.69
C CYS A 292 -16.85 -8.01 0.11
N SER A 293 -18.06 -8.23 -0.42
CA SER A 293 -19.31 -7.79 0.18
C SER A 293 -20.34 -8.93 0.23
N GLU A 294 -21.41 -8.75 1.00
CA GLU A 294 -22.56 -9.69 0.97
C GLU A 294 -23.22 -9.77 -0.41
N ARG A 295 -23.04 -8.74 -1.24
CA ARG A 295 -23.66 -8.61 -2.57
C ARG A 295 -22.78 -9.17 -3.69
N GLY A 296 -21.49 -9.38 -3.43
CA GLY A 296 -20.54 -9.85 -4.43
C GLY A 296 -19.17 -10.18 -3.85
N ARG A 297 -18.63 -11.32 -4.29
CA ARG A 297 -17.37 -11.90 -3.83
C ARG A 297 -16.56 -12.35 -5.04
N SER A 298 -15.91 -11.41 -5.71
CA SER A 298 -15.21 -11.68 -6.96
C SER A 298 -14.06 -10.71 -7.18
N MET A 299 -13.05 -11.18 -7.89
CA MET A 299 -12.01 -10.35 -8.47
C MET A 299 -12.35 -10.05 -9.94
N ARG A 300 -12.26 -8.79 -10.33
CA ARG A 300 -12.58 -8.31 -11.67
C ARG A 300 -11.42 -7.53 -12.28
N GLU A 301 -11.33 -7.59 -13.60
CA GLU A 301 -10.41 -6.81 -14.44
C GLU A 301 -11.21 -5.89 -15.33
N TYR A 302 -10.79 -4.63 -15.46
CA TYR A 302 -11.42 -3.67 -16.35
C TYR A 302 -10.84 -3.81 -17.77
N ASP A 303 -11.69 -4.22 -18.70
CA ASP A 303 -11.37 -4.20 -20.13
C ASP A 303 -11.61 -2.79 -20.67
N GLN A 304 -10.54 -2.02 -20.88
CA GLN A 304 -10.62 -0.64 -21.39
C GLN A 304 -11.22 -0.57 -22.80
N LYS A 305 -10.94 -1.56 -23.66
CA LYS A 305 -11.41 -1.57 -25.06
C LYS A 305 -12.90 -1.80 -25.12
N GLN A 306 -13.41 -2.70 -24.27
CA GLN A 306 -14.85 -3.01 -24.20
C GLN A 306 -15.58 -2.20 -23.13
N ARG A 307 -14.86 -1.38 -22.36
CA ARG A 307 -15.37 -0.55 -21.26
C ARG A 307 -16.24 -1.31 -20.27
N ARG A 308 -15.82 -2.53 -19.90
CA ARG A 308 -16.57 -3.41 -18.99
C ARG A 308 -15.68 -4.18 -18.03
N TRP A 309 -16.23 -4.50 -16.87
CA TRP A 309 -15.59 -5.40 -15.92
C TRP A 309 -15.81 -6.86 -16.32
N ARG A 310 -14.75 -7.65 -16.19
CA ARG A 310 -14.80 -9.09 -16.37
C ARG A 310 -14.40 -9.77 -15.07
N VAL A 311 -15.20 -10.74 -14.62
CA VAL A 311 -14.82 -11.59 -13.49
C VAL A 311 -13.67 -12.50 -13.95
N VAL A 312 -12.60 -12.52 -13.18
CA VAL A 312 -11.34 -13.22 -13.52
C VAL A 312 -10.92 -14.22 -12.46
N ALA A 313 -11.43 -14.13 -11.24
CA ALA A 313 -11.30 -15.15 -10.21
C ALA A 313 -12.32 -14.95 -9.08
N ASP A 314 -12.52 -16.00 -8.29
CA ASP A 314 -13.18 -15.91 -6.98
C ASP A 314 -12.19 -15.41 -5.91
N ILE A 315 -12.73 -14.92 -4.79
CA ILE A 315 -11.93 -14.53 -3.61
C ILE A 315 -11.86 -15.68 -2.59
N PRO A 316 -10.88 -15.70 -1.66
CA PRO A 316 -10.80 -16.72 -0.63
C PRO A 316 -12.08 -16.83 0.20
N ALA A 317 -12.58 -18.06 0.41
CA ALA A 317 -13.86 -18.30 1.07
C ALA A 317 -13.93 -17.73 2.51
N ASN A 318 -12.78 -17.70 3.19
CA ASN A 318 -12.62 -17.20 4.55
C ASN A 318 -12.26 -15.70 4.63
N LEU A 319 -12.09 -14.99 3.52
CA LEU A 319 -12.00 -13.53 3.52
C LEU A 319 -13.41 -12.95 3.58
N SER A 320 -13.85 -12.51 4.76
CA SER A 320 -15.23 -12.07 5.00
C SER A 320 -15.46 -10.60 4.61
N SER A 321 -14.61 -9.68 5.06
CA SER A 321 -14.81 -8.24 4.82
C SER A 321 -13.52 -7.42 5.00
N SER A 322 -13.60 -6.13 4.67
CA SER A 322 -12.53 -5.14 4.83
C SER A 322 -11.19 -5.58 4.20
N PRO A 323 -11.19 -5.98 2.92
CA PRO A 323 -9.96 -6.33 2.24
C PRO A 323 -9.10 -5.07 2.06
N PHE A 324 -7.81 -5.22 2.26
CA PHE A 324 -6.79 -4.27 1.84
C PHE A 324 -5.78 -5.00 0.97
N VAL A 325 -5.36 -4.33 -0.10
CA VAL A 325 -4.60 -4.93 -1.18
C VAL A 325 -3.25 -4.24 -1.33
N SER A 326 -2.20 -5.04 -1.51
CA SER A 326 -0.93 -4.57 -2.06
C SER A 326 -0.48 -5.51 -3.17
N VAL A 327 0.22 -4.97 -4.16
CA VAL A 327 0.68 -5.71 -5.33
C VAL A 327 2.16 -5.48 -5.57
N PHE A 328 2.85 -6.53 -6.01
CA PHE A 328 4.27 -6.46 -6.33
C PHE A 328 4.63 -7.50 -7.38
N ARG A 329 5.78 -7.31 -8.04
CA ARG A 329 6.38 -8.33 -8.91
C ARG A 329 7.60 -8.91 -8.24
N ASN A 330 7.70 -10.24 -8.23
CA ASN A 330 8.88 -10.90 -7.71
C ASN A 330 9.99 -10.82 -8.76
N SER A 331 11.14 -10.26 -8.39
CA SER A 331 12.33 -10.21 -9.24
C SER A 331 13.22 -11.44 -9.09
N ASN A 332 12.82 -12.44 -8.29
CA ASN A 332 13.66 -13.58 -7.95
C ASN A 332 13.37 -14.81 -8.83
N ALA A 333 14.33 -15.12 -9.71
CA ALA A 333 14.32 -16.24 -10.65
C ALA A 333 14.29 -17.63 -10.00
N SER A 334 14.74 -17.75 -8.74
CA SER A 334 14.92 -19.06 -8.09
C SER A 334 13.61 -19.78 -7.72
N ALA A 335 12.47 -19.07 -7.74
CA ALA A 335 11.16 -19.62 -7.34
C ALA A 335 10.33 -20.19 -8.51
N GLY A 336 10.82 -20.16 -9.76
CA GLY A 336 10.08 -20.64 -10.94
C GLY A 336 8.85 -19.79 -11.31
N ASP A 337 8.72 -18.60 -10.72
CA ASP A 337 7.59 -17.65 -10.84
C ASP A 337 8.11 -16.25 -11.21
N ASP A 338 9.20 -16.21 -11.97
CA ASP A 338 9.99 -15.01 -12.22
C ASP A 338 9.21 -13.96 -13.00
N GLY A 339 9.15 -12.74 -12.49
CA GLY A 339 8.41 -11.63 -13.11
C GLY A 339 6.88 -11.70 -12.99
N VAL A 340 6.31 -12.72 -12.32
CA VAL A 340 4.86 -12.79 -12.11
C VAL A 340 4.44 -11.83 -11.01
N ALA A 341 3.39 -11.04 -11.28
CA ALA A 341 2.79 -10.17 -10.28
C ALA A 341 2.05 -11.00 -9.23
N LYS A 342 2.25 -10.65 -7.96
CA LYS A 342 1.58 -11.24 -6.81
C LYS A 342 0.69 -10.21 -6.16
N LEU A 343 -0.45 -10.70 -5.68
CA LEU A 343 -1.45 -9.91 -4.98
C LEU A 343 -1.48 -10.36 -3.53
N PHE A 344 -1.09 -9.47 -2.62
CA PHE A 344 -1.24 -9.65 -1.19
C PHE A 344 -2.57 -9.03 -0.74
N VAL A 345 -3.33 -9.79 0.04
CA VAL A 345 -4.58 -9.32 0.65
C VAL A 345 -4.52 -9.55 2.15
N VAL A 346 -4.87 -8.52 2.93
CA VAL A 346 -5.15 -8.63 4.36
C VAL A 346 -6.59 -8.20 4.60
N GLY A 347 -7.32 -8.93 5.44
CA GLY A 347 -8.72 -8.62 5.71
C GLY A 347 -9.30 -9.47 6.82
N SER A 348 -10.54 -9.17 7.21
CA SER A 348 -11.19 -9.87 8.30
C SER A 348 -11.70 -11.24 7.89
N ASP A 349 -11.57 -12.22 8.79
CA ASP A 349 -12.15 -13.55 8.64
C ASP A 349 -13.61 -13.66 9.13
N GLY A 350 -14.18 -12.56 9.64
CA GLY A 350 -15.54 -12.52 10.19
C GLY A 350 -15.60 -12.81 11.70
N GLU A 351 -14.51 -13.31 12.30
CA GLU A 351 -14.41 -13.63 13.73
C GLU A 351 -13.55 -12.60 14.49
N LYS A 352 -13.59 -11.34 14.03
CA LYS A 352 -12.81 -10.21 14.58
C LYS A 352 -11.29 -10.37 14.49
N LYS A 353 -10.79 -11.31 13.69
CA LYS A 353 -9.35 -11.43 13.38
C LYS A 353 -9.11 -11.02 11.94
N HIS A 354 -7.93 -10.46 11.69
CA HIS A 354 -7.42 -10.32 10.35
C HIS A 354 -6.56 -11.53 10.00
N LYS A 355 -6.64 -11.92 8.74
CA LYS A 355 -5.80 -12.93 8.09
C LYS A 355 -5.23 -12.36 6.80
N SER A 356 -4.29 -13.09 6.20
CA SER A 356 -3.65 -12.69 4.96
C SER A 356 -3.60 -13.80 3.93
N TRP A 357 -3.70 -13.43 2.67
CA TRP A 357 -3.67 -14.32 1.52
C TRP A 357 -2.74 -13.75 0.44
N MET A 358 -2.15 -14.65 -0.34
CA MET A 358 -1.37 -14.32 -1.52
C MET A 358 -2.01 -14.98 -2.74
N MET A 359 -2.14 -14.24 -3.84
CA MET A 359 -2.57 -14.78 -5.12
C MET A 359 -1.48 -14.62 -6.17
N ASN A 360 -1.26 -15.68 -6.93
CA ASN A 360 -0.50 -15.60 -8.17
C ASN A 360 -1.42 -15.09 -9.30
N THR A 361 -1.08 -13.95 -9.90
CA THR A 361 -1.99 -13.27 -10.84
C THR A 361 -2.12 -13.97 -12.20
N VAL A 362 -1.23 -14.90 -12.55
CA VAL A 362 -1.35 -15.68 -13.79
C VAL A 362 -2.25 -16.90 -13.57
N THR A 363 -1.95 -17.70 -12.55
CA THR A 363 -2.70 -18.93 -12.25
C THR A 363 -4.03 -18.68 -11.54
N LYS A 364 -4.24 -17.46 -11.01
CA LYS A 364 -5.40 -17.07 -10.19
C LYS A 364 -5.59 -17.94 -8.95
N LYS A 365 -4.54 -18.63 -8.50
CA LYS A 365 -4.57 -19.48 -7.30
C LYS A 365 -4.24 -18.66 -6.06
N TRP A 366 -5.02 -18.90 -5.01
CA TRP A 366 -4.86 -18.31 -3.70
C TRP A 366 -4.14 -19.25 -2.74
N VAL A 367 -3.33 -18.67 -1.84
CA VAL A 367 -2.70 -19.33 -0.71
C VAL A 367 -2.98 -18.48 0.53
N GLU A 368 -3.56 -19.09 1.56
CA GLU A 368 -3.63 -18.47 2.90
C GLU A 368 -2.25 -18.51 3.52
N LEU A 369 -1.77 -17.36 3.99
CA LEU A 369 -0.46 -17.23 4.61
C LEU A 369 -0.57 -17.53 6.09
N HIS A 370 0.49 -18.10 6.67
CA HIS A 370 0.59 -18.21 8.11
C HIS A 370 0.63 -16.80 8.73
N PHE A 371 -0.35 -16.52 9.58
CA PHE A 371 -0.54 -15.23 10.23
C PHE A 371 -0.52 -15.45 11.75
N PRO A 372 0.62 -15.17 12.44
CA PRO A 372 0.73 -15.46 13.85
C PRO A 372 -0.31 -14.70 14.68
N ASN A 373 -0.78 -15.28 15.78
CA ASN A 373 -1.87 -14.72 16.59
C ASN A 373 -1.58 -13.31 17.11
N GLU A 374 -0.32 -12.99 17.41
CA GLU A 374 0.11 -11.64 17.84
C GLU A 374 -0.05 -10.56 16.75
N PHE A 375 -0.21 -10.97 15.49
CA PHE A 375 -0.53 -10.11 14.37
C PHE A 375 -2.03 -10.17 14.02
N SER A 376 -2.88 -10.96 14.68
CA SER A 376 -4.31 -11.13 14.32
C SER A 376 -5.20 -9.87 14.45
N GLY A 377 -4.67 -8.76 14.99
CA GLY A 377 -5.41 -7.49 15.13
C GLY A 377 -5.74 -6.83 13.79
N PHE A 378 -6.63 -5.84 13.84
CA PHE A 378 -7.02 -5.03 12.66
C PHE A 378 -5.79 -4.49 11.93
N ALA A 379 -5.74 -4.73 10.62
CA ALA A 379 -4.64 -4.40 9.73
C ALA A 379 -5.16 -3.74 8.46
N TYR A 380 -4.44 -2.72 7.97
CA TYR A 380 -4.87 -1.93 6.81
C TYR A 380 -3.68 -1.23 6.13
N SER A 381 -3.97 -0.61 4.98
CA SER A 381 -3.03 0.15 4.13
C SER A 381 -1.69 -0.58 3.89
N PRO A 382 -1.70 -1.78 3.26
CA PRO A 382 -0.46 -2.48 2.93
C PRO A 382 0.24 -1.79 1.74
N ALA A 383 1.56 -1.70 1.82
CA ALA A 383 2.44 -1.19 0.78
C ALA A 383 3.58 -2.19 0.53
N ALA A 384 3.85 -2.48 -0.74
CA ALA A 384 4.93 -3.38 -1.12
C ALA A 384 6.18 -2.61 -1.54
N LEU A 385 7.35 -3.14 -1.19
CA LEU A 385 8.64 -2.70 -1.71
C LEU A 385 9.61 -3.89 -1.79
N CYS A 386 10.78 -3.70 -2.42
CA CYS A 386 11.79 -4.75 -2.56
C CYS A 386 13.16 -4.28 -2.05
N VAL A 387 13.81 -5.12 -1.23
CA VAL A 387 15.12 -4.86 -0.61
C VAL A 387 16.19 -5.88 -0.99
#